data_AF-C9QD66-F1
#
_entry.id   AF-C9QD66-F1
#
_cell.length_a   1.000
_cell.length_b   1.000
_cell.length_c   1.000
_cell.angle_alpha   90.00
_cell.angle_beta   90.00
_cell.angle_gamma   90.00
#
_symmetry.space_group_name_H-M   'P 1'
#
loop_
_entity.id
_entity.type
_entity.pdbx_description
1 polymer ?
#
loop_
_entity_poly.entity_id
_entity_poly.type
_entity_poly.pdbx_seq_one_letter_code
_entity_poly.pdbx_strand_id
1 'polypeptide(L)'
;MKFSIERSHLLKPLQQVSGALGGRPTLPILGNLLLKVEDNVLSMTATDLEVELISRVTLEGEFEAGSITVPSRKFLDICRGLPDDSVITFVLEGDRVQVRSGRSRFSLSTLPANDFPNIEDWQSEVEVSLTQAELRGLVEKTQFSMANQDVRYYLNGMLFEIEGTTLRSVATDGHRMAVSQTQLGADFAQKQIIVPRKGVLELVKLLDAPEQPVVLQIGSSNVRAEVNNYVFTSKLVDGRFPDYRRVMPQSTSKTLETGCDELRQAFSRAAILSNEKFRGVRVNLADTEMRITANNPEQEEAEEMLDVSFEGEPIEIGFNVSYVLDVLNTLRCETVRISMSDANASALIENAADDSAMYVVMPIRL
;
A
#
# COMPACT_ATOMS: atom_id res chain seq x y z
N MET A 1 5.93 -13.51 34.14
CA MET A 1 5.30 -12.53 33.23
C MET A 1 3.85 -12.32 33.64
N LYS A 2 3.51 -11.08 34.00
CA LYS A 2 2.18 -10.65 34.40
C LYS A 2 1.99 -9.20 33.97
N PHE A 3 0.79 -8.82 33.55
CA PHE A 3 0.43 -7.41 33.43
C PHE A 3 -1.09 -7.21 33.55
N SER A 4 -1.50 -6.02 33.94
CA SER A 4 -2.89 -5.56 33.86
C SER A 4 -2.98 -4.32 32.97
N ILE A 5 -3.95 -4.28 32.06
CA ILE A 5 -4.13 -3.19 31.11
C ILE A 5 -5.61 -2.96 30.80
N GLU A 6 -6.01 -1.70 30.63
CA GLU A 6 -7.34 -1.37 30.12
C GLU A 6 -7.51 -1.84 28.67
N ARG A 7 -8.68 -2.38 28.35
CA ARG A 7 -8.99 -2.86 26.99
C ARG A 7 -8.78 -1.77 25.93
N SER A 8 -9.17 -0.52 26.23
CA SER A 8 -9.02 0.67 25.38
C SER A 8 -7.56 0.87 24.93
N HIS A 9 -6.59 0.69 25.82
CA HIS A 9 -5.16 0.85 25.55
C HIS A 9 -4.56 -0.34 24.79
N LEU A 10 -5.13 -1.54 24.93
CA LEU A 10 -4.62 -2.75 24.27
C LEU A 10 -5.20 -2.97 22.87
N LEU A 11 -6.48 -2.67 22.64
CA LEU A 11 -7.21 -3.16 21.48
C LEU A 11 -6.67 -2.62 20.15
N LYS A 12 -6.43 -1.30 20.04
CA LYS A 12 -5.93 -0.69 18.81
C LYS A 12 -4.51 -1.19 18.45
N PRO A 13 -3.52 -1.17 19.36
CA PRO A 13 -2.20 -1.74 19.08
C PRO A 13 -2.25 -3.23 18.74
N LEU A 14 -3.05 -4.02 19.47
CA LEU A 14 -3.21 -5.44 19.20
C LEU A 14 -3.81 -5.71 17.82
N GLN A 15 -4.80 -4.92 17.39
CA GLN A 15 -5.41 -5.05 16.07
C GLN A 15 -4.42 -4.71 14.95
N GLN A 16 -3.62 -3.66 15.11
CA GLN A 16 -2.60 -3.28 14.12
C GLN A 16 -1.56 -4.38 13.94
N VAL A 17 -0.94 -4.83 15.06
CA VAL A 17 0.07 -5.89 15.03
C VAL A 17 -0.50 -7.20 14.47
N SER A 18 -1.71 -7.59 14.90
CA SER A 18 -2.36 -8.80 14.39
C SER A 18 -2.71 -8.73 12.90
N GLY A 19 -2.94 -7.51 12.36
CA GLY A 19 -3.23 -7.30 10.94
C GLY A 19 -2.05 -7.63 10.01
N ALA A 20 -0.82 -7.53 10.52
CA ALA A 20 0.38 -7.94 9.80
C ALA A 20 0.47 -9.47 9.62
N LEU A 21 -0.22 -10.25 10.46
CA LEU A 21 -0.36 -11.69 10.25
C LEU A 21 -1.36 -11.92 9.12
N GLY A 22 -0.90 -12.59 8.06
CA GLY A 22 -1.72 -12.85 6.87
C GLY A 22 -2.79 -13.91 7.11
N GLY A 23 -3.06 -14.70 6.06
CA GLY A 23 -4.01 -15.81 6.10
C GLY A 23 -3.54 -16.99 6.96
N ARG A 24 -3.59 -18.21 6.42
CA ARG A 24 -3.13 -19.39 7.15
C ARG A 24 -1.61 -19.32 7.33
N PRO A 25 -1.07 -19.38 8.56
CA PRO A 25 0.37 -19.33 8.78
C PRO A 25 1.04 -20.60 8.26
N THR A 26 2.24 -20.46 7.71
CA THR A 26 3.06 -21.59 7.23
C THR A 26 3.65 -22.42 8.38
N LEU A 27 3.95 -21.76 9.51
CA LEU A 27 4.40 -22.38 10.75
C LEU A 27 3.46 -21.95 11.91
N PRO A 28 3.15 -22.84 12.87
CA PRO A 28 2.24 -22.51 13.97
C PRO A 28 2.62 -21.22 14.75
N ILE A 29 3.92 -20.99 14.98
CA ILE A 29 4.40 -19.82 15.72
C ILE A 29 4.18 -18.49 14.99
N LEU A 30 4.09 -18.49 13.65
CA LEU A 30 3.74 -17.30 12.85
C LEU A 30 2.24 -16.95 12.96
N GLY A 31 1.43 -17.83 13.55
CA GLY A 31 0.06 -17.51 13.97
C GLY A 31 -0.01 -16.85 15.35
N ASN A 32 1.12 -16.74 16.06
CA ASN A 32 1.21 -16.15 17.38
C ASN A 32 1.73 -14.71 17.33
N LEU A 33 1.45 -13.98 18.41
CA LEU A 33 2.15 -12.74 18.76
C LEU A 33 3.22 -13.05 19.79
N LEU A 34 4.41 -12.48 19.63
CA LEU A 34 5.37 -12.37 20.71
C LEU A 34 4.96 -11.21 21.61
N LEU A 35 4.76 -11.51 22.90
CA LEU A 35 4.50 -10.53 23.95
C LEU A 35 5.73 -10.47 24.85
N LYS A 36 6.26 -9.27 25.07
CA LYS A 36 7.40 -9.03 25.96
C LYS A 36 7.08 -7.87 26.89
N VAL A 37 7.24 -8.08 28.18
CA VAL A 37 7.15 -7.03 29.21
C VAL A 37 8.55 -6.80 29.77
N GLU A 38 9.03 -5.57 29.63
CA GLU A 38 10.32 -5.10 30.11
C GLU A 38 10.21 -3.59 30.38
N ASP A 39 10.83 -3.09 31.45
CA ASP A 39 10.87 -1.66 31.80
C ASP A 39 9.52 -0.94 31.70
N ASN A 40 8.44 -1.52 32.25
CA ASN A 40 7.05 -1.04 32.19
C ASN A 40 6.39 -1.02 30.79
N VAL A 41 7.05 -1.52 29.76
CA VAL A 41 6.53 -1.52 28.39
C VAL A 41 6.10 -2.93 27.99
N LEU A 42 4.85 -3.06 27.53
CA LEU A 42 4.40 -4.21 26.77
C LEU A 42 4.73 -4.01 25.28
N SER A 43 5.64 -4.82 24.77
CA SER A 43 5.91 -4.95 23.34
C SER A 43 5.13 -6.12 22.76
N MET A 44 4.40 -5.88 21.68
CA MET A 44 3.67 -6.91 20.92
C MET A 44 4.22 -6.98 19.50
N THR A 45 4.69 -8.15 19.10
CA THR A 45 5.34 -8.35 17.80
C THR A 45 4.61 -9.43 17.00
N ALA A 46 4.35 -9.14 15.72
CA ALA A 46 3.87 -10.08 14.72
C ALA A 46 4.86 -10.13 13.57
N THR A 47 5.05 -11.30 12.98
CA THR A 47 5.80 -11.44 11.73
C THR A 47 5.34 -12.63 10.92
N ASP A 48 5.50 -12.54 9.61
CA ASP A 48 5.38 -13.64 8.66
C ASP A 48 6.71 -13.97 7.95
N LEU A 49 7.84 -13.52 8.51
CA LEU A 49 9.20 -13.59 7.97
C LEU A 49 9.52 -12.65 6.79
N GLU A 50 8.53 -11.96 6.22
CA GLU A 50 8.70 -10.90 5.22
C GLU A 50 8.52 -9.52 5.84
N VAL A 51 7.50 -9.38 6.69
CA VAL A 51 7.16 -8.18 7.45
C VAL A 51 7.17 -8.50 8.93
N GLU A 52 7.63 -7.55 9.74
CA GLU A 52 7.50 -7.53 11.19
C GLU A 52 6.85 -6.21 11.61
N LEU A 53 5.92 -6.29 12.55
CA LEU A 53 5.29 -5.13 13.16
C LEU A 53 5.36 -5.26 14.67
N ILE A 54 5.95 -4.25 15.29
CA ILE A 54 6.09 -4.12 16.74
C ILE A 54 5.21 -2.95 17.18
N SER A 55 4.40 -3.15 18.21
CA SER A 55 3.77 -2.04 18.95
C SER A 55 4.25 -2.00 20.38
N ARG A 56 4.36 -0.79 20.93
CA ARG A 56 4.75 -0.57 22.32
C ARG A 56 3.63 0.14 23.06
N VAL A 57 3.29 -0.39 24.24
CA VAL A 57 2.26 0.17 25.12
C VAL A 57 2.82 0.26 26.53
N THR A 58 2.77 1.45 27.13
CA THR A 58 3.17 1.67 28.52
C THR A 58 2.15 1.05 29.46
N LEU A 59 2.64 0.33 30.48
CA LEU A 59 1.85 -0.28 31.52
C LEU A 59 1.84 0.63 32.75
N GLU A 60 0.66 1.09 33.15
CA GLU A 60 0.47 1.93 34.34
C GLU A 60 0.21 1.10 35.62
N GLY A 61 -0.20 -0.16 35.47
CA GLY A 61 -0.54 -1.06 36.56
C GLY A 61 0.60 -2.00 37.01
N GLU A 62 0.25 -2.99 37.82
CA GLU A 62 1.19 -4.06 38.20
C GLU A 62 1.67 -4.83 36.98
N PHE A 63 2.98 -5.01 36.87
CA PHE A 63 3.61 -5.86 35.86
C PHE A 63 4.77 -6.68 36.43
N GLU A 64 4.99 -7.85 35.83
CA GLU A 64 6.16 -8.67 36.05
C GLU A 64 6.76 -8.97 34.68
N ALA A 65 8.07 -8.73 34.56
CA ALA A 65 8.81 -8.94 33.32
C ALA A 65 8.72 -10.38 32.79
N GLY A 66 8.99 -10.52 31.50
CA GLY A 66 9.10 -11.80 30.81
C GLY A 66 8.52 -11.75 29.40
N SER A 67 8.65 -12.87 28.70
CA SER A 67 8.23 -12.98 27.30
C SER A 67 7.59 -14.33 27.03
N ILE A 68 6.59 -14.32 26.15
CA ILE A 68 5.89 -15.53 25.69
C ILE A 68 5.21 -15.26 24.35
N THR A 69 4.82 -16.31 23.62
CA THR A 69 3.97 -16.16 22.44
C THR A 69 2.56 -16.69 22.68
N VAL A 70 1.54 -16.03 22.09
CA VAL A 70 0.13 -16.45 22.18
C VAL A 70 -0.57 -16.38 20.82
N PRO A 71 -1.56 -17.24 20.52
CA PRO A 71 -2.31 -17.19 19.26
C PRO A 71 -2.98 -15.83 19.05
N SER A 72 -2.51 -15.11 18.02
CA SER A 72 -2.87 -13.71 17.75
C SER A 72 -4.39 -13.51 17.66
N ARG A 73 -5.02 -14.24 16.74
CA ARG A 73 -6.46 -14.11 16.45
C ARG A 73 -7.33 -14.41 17.66
N LYS A 74 -7.01 -15.47 18.42
CA LYS A 74 -7.76 -15.81 19.63
C LYS A 74 -7.60 -14.72 20.69
N PHE A 75 -6.40 -14.20 20.88
CA PHE A 75 -6.17 -13.14 21.87
C PHE A 75 -6.90 -11.85 21.47
N LEU A 76 -6.82 -11.44 20.20
CA LEU A 76 -7.55 -10.29 19.67
C LEU A 76 -9.07 -10.44 19.81
N ASP A 77 -9.63 -11.61 19.46
CA ASP A 77 -11.07 -11.86 19.55
C ASP A 77 -11.55 -11.88 21.01
N ILE A 78 -10.74 -12.38 21.94
CA ILE A 78 -11.01 -12.29 23.39
C ILE A 78 -11.06 -10.83 23.82
N CYS A 79 -10.03 -10.04 23.51
CA CYS A 79 -9.96 -8.63 23.90
C CYS A 79 -11.12 -7.82 23.29
N ARG A 80 -11.46 -8.07 22.02
CA ARG A 80 -12.56 -7.40 21.32
C ARG A 80 -13.92 -7.72 21.95
N GLY A 81 -14.14 -8.98 22.36
CA GLY A 81 -15.39 -9.46 22.93
C GLY A 81 -15.66 -9.04 24.39
N LEU A 82 -14.69 -8.42 25.07
CA LEU A 82 -14.88 -7.86 26.40
C LEU A 82 -15.57 -6.49 26.36
N PRO A 83 -16.31 -6.09 27.42
CA PRO A 83 -16.85 -4.73 27.59
C PRO A 83 -15.78 -3.64 27.50
N ASP A 84 -16.15 -2.44 27.06
CA ASP A 84 -15.20 -1.35 26.76
C ASP A 84 -14.37 -0.89 27.98
N ASP A 85 -14.95 -0.90 29.17
CA ASP A 85 -14.35 -0.53 30.46
C ASP A 85 -13.59 -1.67 31.16
N SER A 86 -13.38 -2.79 30.45
CA SER A 86 -12.71 -3.96 31.02
C SER A 86 -11.23 -3.72 31.30
N VAL A 87 -10.80 -4.11 32.50
CA VAL A 87 -9.38 -4.32 32.82
C VAL A 87 -9.02 -5.78 32.55
N ILE A 88 -8.00 -5.98 31.72
CA ILE A 88 -7.51 -7.29 31.31
C ILE A 88 -6.28 -7.62 32.15
N THR A 89 -6.34 -8.71 32.91
CA THR A 89 -5.19 -9.29 33.60
C THR A 89 -4.65 -10.47 32.79
N PHE A 90 -3.37 -10.40 32.44
CA PHE A 90 -2.63 -11.43 31.74
C PHE A 90 -1.61 -12.05 32.69
N VAL A 91 -1.62 -13.37 32.83
CA VAL A 91 -0.68 -14.11 33.70
C VAL A 91 -0.15 -15.32 32.97
N LEU A 92 1.18 -15.46 32.90
CA LEU A 92 1.83 -16.69 32.47
C LEU A 92 1.89 -17.68 33.65
N GLU A 93 1.20 -18.81 33.53
CA GLU A 93 1.15 -19.89 34.52
C GLU A 93 1.64 -21.19 33.85
N GLY A 94 2.91 -21.55 34.06
CA GLY A 94 3.51 -22.73 33.42
C GLY A 94 3.66 -22.54 31.90
N ASP A 95 3.02 -23.42 31.13
CA ASP A 95 3.01 -23.43 29.66
C ASP A 95 1.78 -22.74 29.05
N ARG A 96 0.95 -22.11 29.89
CA ARG A 96 -0.30 -21.47 29.45
C ARG A 96 -0.39 -20.05 29.96
N VAL A 97 -1.11 -19.24 29.18
CA VAL A 97 -1.48 -17.89 29.57
C VAL A 97 -2.92 -17.89 30.06
N GLN A 98 -3.14 -17.34 31.25
CA GLN A 98 -4.46 -17.00 31.76
C GLN A 98 -4.78 -15.54 31.43
N VAL A 99 -5.89 -15.31 30.72
CA VAL A 99 -6.45 -13.98 30.50
C VAL A 99 -7.73 -13.87 31.33
N ARG A 100 -7.83 -12.84 32.18
CA ARG A 100 -8.95 -12.63 33.10
C ARG A 100 -9.48 -11.20 32.95
N SER A 101 -10.80 -11.04 32.98
CA SER A 101 -11.48 -9.74 33.11
C SER A 101 -12.83 -9.96 33.78
N GLY A 102 -13.04 -9.32 34.94
CA GLY A 102 -14.23 -9.57 35.77
C GLY A 102 -14.43 -11.06 36.07
N ARG A 103 -15.54 -11.63 35.59
CA ARG A 103 -15.88 -13.06 35.75
C ARG A 103 -15.45 -13.94 34.57
N SER A 104 -14.89 -13.36 33.52
CA SER A 104 -14.42 -14.06 32.33
C SER A 104 -13.00 -14.58 32.54
N ARG A 105 -12.77 -15.85 32.20
CA ARG A 105 -11.45 -16.49 32.26
C ARG A 105 -11.19 -17.29 30.98
N PHE A 106 -10.04 -17.06 30.37
CA PHE A 106 -9.57 -17.73 29.17
C PHE A 106 -8.18 -18.33 29.43
N SER A 107 -7.90 -19.47 28.79
CA SER A 107 -6.63 -20.20 28.95
C SER A 107 -6.04 -20.49 27.57
N LEU A 108 -5.02 -19.73 27.17
CA LEU A 108 -4.37 -19.81 25.86
C LEU A 108 -3.15 -20.74 25.93
N SER A 109 -3.01 -21.59 24.92
CA SER A 109 -1.76 -22.32 24.66
C SER A 109 -0.66 -21.34 24.25
N THR A 110 0.59 -21.63 24.61
CA THR A 110 1.73 -20.78 24.28
C THR A 110 2.77 -21.54 23.45
N LEU A 111 3.69 -20.81 22.83
CA LEU A 111 4.98 -21.34 22.38
C LEU A 111 6.10 -20.49 22.99
N PRO A 112 7.30 -21.07 23.23
CA PRO A 112 8.43 -20.35 23.80
C PRO A 112 8.79 -19.09 23.02
N ALA A 113 9.12 -18.00 23.72
CA ALA A 113 9.54 -16.75 23.08
C ALA A 113 10.85 -16.90 22.27
N ASN A 114 11.75 -17.78 22.71
CA ASN A 114 13.03 -18.02 22.03
C ASN A 114 12.87 -18.71 20.67
N ASP A 115 11.72 -19.33 20.42
CA ASP A 115 11.42 -19.96 19.12
C ASP A 115 10.82 -18.93 18.14
N PHE A 116 10.44 -17.74 18.62
CA PHE A 116 9.85 -16.71 17.78
C PHE A 116 10.94 -16.13 16.86
N PRO A 117 10.68 -16.03 15.55
CA PRO A 117 11.66 -15.51 14.61
C PRO A 117 11.87 -14.02 14.88
N ASN A 118 13.13 -13.63 15.02
CA ASN A 118 13.53 -12.22 15.11
C ASN A 118 14.16 -11.80 13.78
N ILE A 119 13.86 -10.58 13.33
CA ILE A 119 14.68 -9.94 12.31
C ILE A 119 16.01 -9.56 12.96
N GLU A 120 17.13 -9.94 12.35
CA GLU A 120 18.47 -9.58 12.84
C GLU A 120 18.64 -8.05 12.89
N ASP A 121 19.39 -7.56 13.87
CA ASP A 121 19.73 -6.15 13.93
C ASP A 121 20.52 -5.74 12.69
N TRP A 122 20.12 -4.64 12.06
CA TRP A 122 20.76 -4.08 10.87
C TRP A 122 20.98 -2.58 11.02
N GLN A 123 21.97 -2.07 10.29
CA GLN A 123 22.31 -0.65 10.30
C GLN A 123 21.64 0.06 9.13
N SER A 124 21.04 1.20 9.42
CA SER A 124 20.48 2.08 8.40
C SER A 124 21.60 2.76 7.60
N GLU A 125 21.49 2.75 6.28
CA GLU A 125 22.35 3.49 5.37
C GLU A 125 21.79 4.89 5.11
N VAL A 126 20.45 5.01 5.08
CA VAL A 126 19.73 6.26 4.82
C VAL A 126 18.57 6.36 5.78
N GLU A 127 18.42 7.51 6.43
CA GLU A 127 17.28 7.82 7.29
C GLU A 127 16.56 9.07 6.76
N VAL A 128 15.26 8.93 6.46
CA VAL A 128 14.43 10.00 5.89
C VAL A 128 13.23 10.24 6.81
N SER A 129 12.94 11.50 7.12
CA SER A 129 11.73 11.90 7.83
C SER A 129 10.81 12.68 6.90
N LEU A 130 9.53 12.32 6.90
CA LEU A 130 8.46 12.99 6.15
C LEU A 130 7.14 12.86 6.92
N THR A 131 6.10 13.60 6.53
CA THR A 131 4.78 13.47 7.15
C THR A 131 4.11 12.16 6.72
N GLN A 132 3.22 11.64 7.58
CA GLN A 132 2.41 10.48 7.24
C GLN A 132 1.51 10.73 6.03
N ALA A 133 1.03 11.98 5.85
CA ALA A 133 0.25 12.38 4.68
C ALA A 133 1.04 12.26 3.37
N GLU A 134 2.29 12.72 3.33
CA GLU A 134 3.14 12.64 2.14
C GLU A 134 3.42 11.18 1.75
N LEU A 135 3.82 10.35 2.72
CA LEU A 135 4.08 8.92 2.45
C LEU A 135 2.82 8.18 2.02
N ARG A 136 1.68 8.45 2.68
CA ARG A 136 0.38 7.88 2.29
C ARG A 136 0.01 8.30 0.86
N GLY A 137 0.18 9.58 0.53
CA GLY A 137 -0.09 10.12 -0.80
C GLY A 137 0.73 9.45 -1.88
N LEU A 138 2.04 9.24 -1.66
CA LEU A 138 2.91 8.50 -2.56
C LEU A 138 2.38 7.08 -2.85
N VAL A 139 2.01 6.35 -1.81
CA VAL A 139 1.55 4.95 -1.95
C VAL A 139 0.17 4.90 -2.60
N GLU A 140 -0.79 5.69 -2.13
CA GLU A 140 -2.16 5.68 -2.64
C GLU A 140 -2.21 6.06 -4.12
N LYS A 141 -1.34 7.00 -4.56
CA LYS A 141 -1.20 7.40 -5.96
C LYS A 141 -0.58 6.33 -6.86
N THR A 142 0.07 5.28 -6.33
CA THR A 142 0.84 4.35 -7.17
C THR A 142 0.50 2.88 -6.99
N GLN A 143 -0.01 2.47 -5.82
CA GLN A 143 -0.17 1.05 -5.45
C GLN A 143 -1.00 0.21 -6.41
N PHE A 144 -1.99 0.80 -7.10
CA PHE A 144 -2.87 0.08 -8.02
C PHE A 144 -2.14 -0.43 -9.27
N SER A 145 -0.98 0.16 -9.59
CA SER A 145 -0.15 -0.23 -10.73
C SER A 145 0.88 -1.31 -10.39
N MET A 146 0.96 -1.79 -9.14
CA MET A 146 1.81 -2.95 -8.81
C MET A 146 1.25 -4.22 -9.46
N ALA A 147 2.15 -5.05 -10.00
CA ALA A 147 1.77 -6.35 -10.54
C ALA A 147 1.19 -7.27 -9.46
N ASN A 148 0.49 -8.31 -9.90
CA ASN A 148 -0.10 -9.31 -9.03
C ASN A 148 0.35 -10.71 -9.46
N GLN A 149 1.20 -11.35 -8.66
CA GLN A 149 1.76 -12.69 -8.90
C GLN A 149 2.50 -12.79 -10.26
N ASP A 150 3.16 -11.71 -10.68
CA ASP A 150 4.03 -11.71 -11.86
C ASP A 150 5.31 -12.50 -11.57
N VAL A 151 5.79 -13.22 -12.59
CA VAL A 151 7.05 -13.97 -12.55
C VAL A 151 8.26 -13.05 -12.34
N ARG A 152 8.17 -11.80 -12.81
CA ARG A 152 9.10 -10.71 -12.53
C ARG A 152 8.76 -10.16 -11.15
N TYR A 153 9.19 -10.88 -10.13
CA TYR A 153 8.79 -10.66 -8.74
C TYR A 153 9.02 -9.21 -8.23
N TYR A 154 9.99 -8.48 -8.80
CA TYR A 154 10.23 -7.05 -8.51
C TYR A 154 9.08 -6.12 -8.93
N LEU A 155 8.23 -6.51 -9.89
CA LEU A 155 7.04 -5.75 -10.29
C LEU A 155 5.87 -5.94 -9.32
N ASN A 156 5.90 -6.99 -8.50
CA ASN A 156 4.88 -7.21 -7.49
C ASN A 156 5.03 -6.22 -6.31
N GLY A 157 6.17 -5.55 -6.19
CA GLY A 157 6.43 -4.52 -5.17
C GLY A 157 6.32 -3.10 -5.71
N MET A 158 6.64 -2.14 -4.85
CA MET A 158 6.73 -0.72 -5.17
C MET A 158 8.17 -0.26 -5.03
N LEU A 159 8.69 0.41 -6.06
CA LEU A 159 9.97 1.10 -5.97
C LEU A 159 9.79 2.37 -5.15
N PHE A 160 10.65 2.56 -4.15
CA PHE A 160 10.93 3.87 -3.57
C PHE A 160 12.30 4.33 -4.02
N GLU A 161 12.36 5.52 -4.61
CA GLU A 161 13.59 6.15 -5.07
C GLU A 161 13.78 7.47 -4.34
N ILE A 162 14.94 7.63 -3.71
CA ILE A 162 15.42 8.90 -3.17
C ILE A 162 16.44 9.44 -4.16
N GLU A 163 16.26 10.68 -4.60
CA GLU A 163 17.20 11.40 -5.45
C GLU A 163 17.25 12.86 -5.01
N GLY A 164 18.35 13.24 -4.37
CA GLY A 164 18.53 14.56 -3.80
C GLY A 164 17.46 14.86 -2.74
N THR A 165 16.63 15.86 -3.02
CA THR A 165 15.54 16.30 -2.17
C THR A 165 14.18 15.68 -2.52
N THR A 166 14.13 14.66 -3.37
CA THR A 166 12.86 14.08 -3.85
C THR A 166 12.76 12.61 -3.46
N LEU A 167 11.62 12.23 -2.88
CA LEU A 167 11.22 10.84 -2.71
C LEU A 167 10.13 10.52 -3.74
N ARG A 168 10.34 9.45 -4.52
CA ARG A 168 9.39 8.96 -5.51
C ARG A 168 8.92 7.56 -5.18
N SER A 169 7.65 7.29 -5.41
CA SER A 169 7.10 5.95 -5.51
C SER A 169 6.84 5.62 -6.97
N VAL A 170 7.18 4.39 -7.39
CA VAL A 170 6.90 3.89 -8.73
C VAL A 170 6.35 2.47 -8.65
N ALA A 171 5.28 2.22 -9.40
CA ALA A 171 4.70 0.90 -9.54
C ALA A 171 4.31 0.64 -10.99
N THR A 172 4.54 -0.58 -11.48
CA THR A 172 4.16 -0.99 -12.83
C THR A 172 3.94 -2.50 -12.90
N ASP A 173 3.01 -2.92 -13.75
CA ASP A 173 2.76 -4.31 -14.13
C ASP A 173 3.29 -4.65 -15.54
N GLY A 174 3.93 -3.67 -16.19
CA GLY A 174 4.41 -3.74 -17.57
C GLY A 174 3.36 -3.32 -18.62
N HIS A 175 2.10 -3.14 -18.24
CA HIS A 175 1.04 -2.61 -19.11
C HIS A 175 0.60 -1.19 -18.74
N ARG A 176 0.80 -0.82 -17.47
CA ARG A 176 0.62 0.53 -16.96
C ARG A 176 1.67 0.85 -15.92
N MET A 177 1.87 2.13 -15.66
CA MET A 177 2.84 2.61 -14.69
C MET A 177 2.29 3.85 -13.99
N ALA A 178 2.56 3.95 -12.69
CA ALA A 178 2.27 5.13 -11.89
C ALA A 178 3.56 5.61 -11.24
N VAL A 179 3.80 6.90 -11.31
CA VAL A 179 4.90 7.61 -10.65
C VAL A 179 4.28 8.70 -9.79
N SER A 180 4.68 8.79 -8.53
CA SER A 180 4.30 9.89 -7.64
C SER A 180 5.54 10.39 -6.92
N GLN A 181 5.60 11.69 -6.65
CA GLN A 181 6.74 12.31 -6.00
C GLN A 181 6.32 13.28 -4.90
N THR A 182 7.18 13.41 -3.89
CA THR A 182 7.10 14.41 -2.84
C THR A 182 8.48 14.98 -2.56
N GLN A 183 8.49 16.19 -2.01
CA GLN A 183 9.71 16.86 -1.62
C GLN A 183 10.11 16.47 -0.20
N LEU A 184 11.39 16.24 0.02
CA LEU A 184 11.99 16.00 1.33
C LEU A 184 12.57 17.30 1.89
N GLY A 185 12.60 17.41 3.21
CA GLY A 185 13.18 18.57 3.91
C GLY A 185 14.72 18.61 3.92
N ALA A 186 15.38 17.60 3.37
CA ALA A 186 16.84 17.47 3.32
C ALA A 186 17.29 16.83 2.01
N ASP A 187 18.58 16.98 1.71
CA ASP A 187 19.23 16.41 0.54
C ASP A 187 19.86 15.04 0.88
N PHE A 188 19.68 14.06 0.00
CA PHE A 188 20.10 12.69 0.21
C PHE A 188 20.82 12.13 -1.01
N ALA A 189 21.77 11.23 -0.77
CA ALA A 189 22.38 10.44 -1.83
C ALA A 189 21.34 9.55 -2.52
N GLN A 190 21.57 9.27 -3.81
CA GLN A 190 20.64 8.44 -4.58
C GLN A 190 20.53 7.03 -3.99
N LYS A 191 19.30 6.59 -3.72
CA LYS A 191 19.01 5.24 -3.23
C LYS A 191 17.72 4.73 -3.85
N GLN A 192 17.71 3.47 -4.25
CA GLN A 192 16.53 2.78 -4.77
C GLN A 192 16.30 1.50 -3.97
N ILE A 193 15.06 1.28 -3.55
CA ILE A 193 14.63 0.06 -2.86
C ILE A 193 13.28 -0.40 -3.40
N ILE A 194 13.04 -1.71 -3.38
CA ILE A 194 11.74 -2.27 -3.77
C ILE A 194 11.12 -2.87 -2.52
N VAL A 195 9.98 -2.31 -2.11
CA VAL A 195 9.21 -2.79 -0.96
C VAL A 195 8.16 -3.79 -1.45
N PRO A 196 8.05 -4.99 -0.87
CA PRO A 196 7.09 -5.99 -1.31
C PRO A 196 5.64 -5.49 -1.12
N ARG A 197 4.72 -6.00 -1.94
CA ARG A 197 3.28 -5.61 -1.92
C ARG A 197 2.72 -5.56 -0.51
N LYS A 198 2.97 -6.61 0.26
CA LYS A 198 2.46 -6.72 1.62
C LYS A 198 3.06 -5.62 2.51
N GLY A 199 4.37 -5.40 2.42
CA GLY A 199 5.04 -4.33 3.17
C GLY A 199 4.45 -2.95 2.88
N VAL A 200 4.18 -2.65 1.61
CA VAL A 200 3.51 -1.40 1.19
C VAL A 200 2.12 -1.27 1.83
N LEU A 201 1.31 -2.33 1.76
CA LEU A 201 -0.06 -2.32 2.29
C LEU A 201 -0.11 -2.23 3.82
N GLU A 202 0.80 -2.91 4.52
CA GLU A 202 0.88 -2.83 5.99
C GLU A 202 1.38 -1.45 6.43
N LEU A 203 2.37 -0.87 5.75
CA LEU A 203 2.87 0.47 6.06
C LEU A 203 1.77 1.52 6.00
N VAL A 204 0.93 1.52 4.96
CA VAL A 204 -0.17 2.49 4.81
C VAL A 204 -1.23 2.38 5.91
N LYS A 205 -1.45 1.19 6.49
CA LYS A 205 -2.41 1.02 7.59
C LYS A 205 -1.97 1.71 8.88
N LEU A 206 -0.67 1.97 9.03
CA LEU A 206 -0.09 2.62 10.21
C LEU A 206 -0.16 4.15 10.15
N LEU A 207 -0.32 4.73 8.95
CA LEU A 207 -0.27 6.19 8.70
C LEU A 207 -1.57 6.90 9.09
N ASP A 208 -2.00 6.82 10.35
CA ASP A 208 -3.31 7.28 10.82
C ASP A 208 -3.36 8.73 11.34
N ALA A 209 -2.21 9.42 11.38
CA ALA A 209 -2.08 10.79 11.87
C ALA A 209 -1.35 11.66 10.82
N PRO A 210 -2.07 12.29 9.87
CA PRO A 210 -1.51 12.94 8.67
C PRO A 210 -0.31 13.86 8.91
N GLU A 211 -0.39 14.71 9.93
CA GLU A 211 0.63 15.73 10.26
C GLU A 211 1.81 15.18 11.09
N GLN A 212 1.69 13.97 11.64
CA GLN A 212 2.77 13.37 12.43
C GLN A 212 3.87 12.86 11.49
N PRO A 213 5.13 12.83 11.96
CA PRO A 213 6.22 12.29 11.16
C PRO A 213 6.13 10.76 11.05
N VAL A 214 6.74 10.26 9.99
CA VAL A 214 7.21 8.88 9.82
C VAL A 214 8.69 8.94 9.50
N VAL A 215 9.49 8.14 10.23
CA VAL A 215 10.92 8.02 9.98
C VAL A 215 11.18 6.70 9.25
N LEU A 216 11.69 6.80 8.03
CA LEU A 216 12.09 5.68 7.19
C LEU A 216 13.60 5.46 7.33
N GLN A 217 13.97 4.32 7.89
CA GLN A 217 15.33 3.80 7.90
C GLN A 217 15.46 2.79 6.77
N ILE A 218 16.51 2.91 5.97
CA ILE A 218 16.72 2.11 4.77
C ILE A 218 18.11 1.49 4.83
N GLY A 219 18.15 0.16 4.83
CA GLY A 219 19.38 -0.62 4.76
C GLY A 219 19.62 -1.19 3.36
N SER A 220 20.48 -2.20 3.28
CA SER A 220 20.76 -2.95 2.06
C SER A 220 19.65 -3.95 1.70
N SER A 221 19.07 -4.60 2.70
CA SER A 221 18.06 -5.66 2.53
C SER A 221 16.75 -5.42 3.27
N ASN A 222 16.64 -4.31 4.01
CA ASN A 222 15.50 -4.03 4.88
C ASN A 222 15.11 -2.54 4.83
N VAL A 223 13.83 -2.28 5.05
CA VAL A 223 13.31 -0.96 5.38
C VAL A 223 12.61 -1.03 6.72
N ARG A 224 12.79 -0.01 7.56
CA ARG A 224 12.05 0.18 8.81
C ARG A 224 11.34 1.52 8.79
N ALA A 225 10.10 1.53 9.24
CA ALA A 225 9.32 2.74 9.43
C ALA A 225 8.95 2.85 10.91
N GLU A 226 9.34 3.96 11.53
CA GLU A 226 8.86 4.35 12.85
C GLU A 226 7.65 5.27 12.68
N VAL A 227 6.49 4.83 13.16
CA VAL A 227 5.21 5.51 13.00
C VAL A 227 4.49 5.50 14.34
N ASN A 228 4.32 6.68 14.95
CA ASN A 228 3.69 6.79 16.28
C ASN A 228 4.40 5.89 17.31
N ASN A 229 3.70 4.89 17.87
CA ASN A 229 4.22 3.88 18.79
C ASN A 229 4.48 2.51 18.14
N TYR A 230 4.56 2.48 16.80
CA TYR A 230 4.81 1.29 16.00
C TYR A 230 6.19 1.33 15.36
N VAL A 231 6.82 0.17 15.27
CA VAL A 231 8.01 -0.07 14.45
C VAL A 231 7.64 -1.15 13.44
N PHE A 232 7.60 -0.76 12.18
CA PHE A 232 7.39 -1.66 11.06
C PHE A 232 8.74 -1.97 10.42
N THR A 233 9.02 -3.24 10.12
CA THR A 233 10.20 -3.64 9.38
C THR A 233 9.78 -4.58 8.24
N SER A 234 10.32 -4.38 7.05
CA SER A 234 10.08 -5.28 5.91
C SER A 234 11.38 -5.61 5.20
N LYS A 235 11.50 -6.85 4.72
CA LYS A 235 12.55 -7.23 3.77
C LYS A 235 12.32 -6.52 2.44
N LEU A 236 13.41 -6.13 1.79
CA LEU A 236 13.38 -5.59 0.44
C LEU A 236 13.37 -6.72 -0.59
N VAL A 237 12.76 -6.44 -1.74
CA VAL A 237 12.78 -7.34 -2.89
C VAL A 237 14.10 -7.12 -3.65
N ASP A 238 14.91 -8.17 -3.76
CA ASP A 238 16.18 -8.12 -4.49
C ASP A 238 15.94 -8.16 -6.01
N GLY A 239 16.05 -7.04 -6.70
CA GLY A 239 15.90 -7.01 -8.15
C GLY A 239 16.14 -5.63 -8.73
N ARG A 240 16.31 -5.59 -10.05
CA ARG A 240 16.44 -4.33 -10.79
C ARG A 240 15.07 -3.88 -11.28
N PHE A 241 14.51 -2.85 -10.68
CA PHE A 241 13.27 -2.24 -11.15
C PHE A 241 13.49 -1.61 -12.55
N PRO A 242 12.49 -1.64 -13.46
CA PRO A 242 12.59 -0.98 -14.75
C PRO A 242 12.91 0.52 -14.63
N ASP A 243 13.70 1.04 -15.57
CA ASP A 243 13.96 2.48 -15.67
C ASP A 243 12.71 3.20 -16.18
N TYR A 244 11.89 3.68 -15.24
CA TYR A 244 10.60 4.30 -15.51
C TYR A 244 10.72 5.54 -16.40
N ARG A 245 11.85 6.25 -16.34
CA ARG A 245 12.12 7.45 -17.16
C ARG A 245 12.10 7.12 -18.66
N ARG A 246 12.44 5.87 -19.04
CA ARG A 246 12.40 5.40 -20.44
C ARG A 246 11.00 5.01 -20.91
N VAL A 247 10.09 4.74 -19.98
CA VAL A 247 8.69 4.37 -20.28
C VAL A 247 7.82 5.62 -20.43
N MET A 248 8.22 6.72 -19.80
CA MET A 248 7.57 8.02 -19.95
C MET A 248 7.63 8.51 -21.41
N PRO A 249 6.49 8.87 -22.03
CA PRO A 249 6.47 9.49 -23.35
C PRO A 249 7.33 10.76 -23.37
N GLN A 250 8.39 10.77 -24.19
CA GLN A 250 9.36 11.88 -24.25
C GLN A 250 8.89 13.04 -25.15
N SER A 251 8.02 12.74 -26.11
CA SER A 251 7.48 13.72 -27.05
C SER A 251 6.05 13.34 -27.40
N THR A 252 5.10 14.16 -26.94
CA THR A 252 3.68 14.05 -27.24
C THR A 252 3.30 15.14 -28.24
N SER A 253 2.43 14.80 -29.18
CA SER A 253 1.98 15.72 -30.25
C SER A 253 0.48 16.00 -30.19
N LYS A 254 -0.22 15.33 -29.28
CA LYS A 254 -1.67 15.36 -29.13
C LYS A 254 -2.00 15.51 -27.65
N THR A 255 -2.84 16.47 -27.30
CA THR A 255 -3.21 16.75 -25.91
C THR A 255 -4.73 16.87 -25.79
N LEU A 256 -5.29 16.12 -24.85
CA LEU A 256 -6.71 16.14 -24.48
C LEU A 256 -6.83 16.69 -23.05
N GLU A 257 -7.67 17.69 -22.84
CA GLU A 257 -8.09 18.16 -21.52
C GLU A 257 -9.63 18.08 -21.39
N THR A 258 -10.11 17.49 -20.30
CA THR A 258 -11.54 17.30 -20.02
C THR A 258 -11.80 17.12 -18.54
N GLY A 259 -13.08 17.19 -18.13
CA GLY A 259 -13.50 16.97 -16.75
C GLY A 259 -13.22 15.53 -16.29
N CYS A 260 -12.52 15.37 -15.16
CA CYS A 260 -12.13 14.05 -14.66
C CYS A 260 -13.35 13.16 -14.37
N ASP A 261 -14.36 13.72 -13.70
CA ASP A 261 -15.57 12.98 -13.32
C ASP A 261 -16.41 12.59 -14.54
N GLU A 262 -16.50 13.47 -15.54
CA GLU A 262 -17.24 13.21 -16.78
C GLU A 262 -16.60 12.09 -17.59
N LEU A 263 -15.27 12.18 -17.78
CA LEU A 263 -14.49 11.16 -18.46
C LEU A 263 -14.57 9.81 -17.73
N ARG A 264 -14.45 9.81 -16.40
CA ARG A 264 -14.57 8.61 -15.57
C ARG A 264 -15.92 7.93 -15.73
N GLN A 265 -17.00 8.71 -15.75
CA GLN A 265 -18.35 8.18 -15.92
C GLN A 265 -18.56 7.59 -17.32
N ALA A 266 -18.08 8.25 -18.37
CA ALA A 266 -18.18 7.74 -19.74
C ALA A 266 -17.42 6.42 -19.91
N PHE A 267 -16.16 6.33 -19.45
CA PHE A 267 -15.43 5.07 -19.45
C PHE A 267 -16.11 3.99 -18.59
N SER A 268 -16.72 4.36 -17.46
CA SER A 268 -17.44 3.41 -16.60
C SER A 268 -18.66 2.82 -17.31
N ARG A 269 -19.41 3.62 -18.09
CA ARG A 269 -20.55 3.15 -18.89
C ARG A 269 -20.08 2.27 -20.07
N ALA A 270 -19.08 2.73 -20.83
CA ALA A 270 -18.49 1.95 -21.92
C ALA A 270 -17.93 0.60 -21.43
N ALA A 271 -17.38 0.55 -20.22
CA ALA A 271 -16.84 -0.67 -19.63
C ALA A 271 -17.88 -1.78 -19.40
N ILE A 272 -19.18 -1.45 -19.30
CA ILE A 272 -20.26 -2.43 -19.05
C ILE A 272 -20.38 -3.40 -20.22
N LEU A 273 -20.24 -2.91 -21.46
CA LEU A 273 -20.37 -3.71 -22.69
C LEU A 273 -19.00 -4.00 -23.34
N SER A 274 -17.91 -3.82 -22.60
CA SER A 274 -16.58 -4.25 -23.03
C SER A 274 -16.38 -5.75 -22.81
N ASN A 275 -15.53 -6.38 -23.62
CA ASN A 275 -15.15 -7.79 -23.41
C ASN A 275 -14.66 -8.04 -21.96
N GLU A 276 -15.23 -9.02 -21.26
CA GLU A 276 -14.90 -9.29 -19.84
C GLU A 276 -13.42 -9.62 -19.59
N LYS A 277 -12.75 -10.24 -20.57
CA LYS A 277 -11.36 -10.69 -20.46
C LYS A 277 -10.36 -9.61 -20.87
N PHE A 278 -10.57 -8.97 -22.02
CA PHE A 278 -9.63 -8.00 -22.58
C PHE A 278 -9.92 -6.57 -22.13
N ARG A 279 -11.18 -6.28 -21.75
CA ARG A 279 -11.63 -4.97 -21.24
C ARG A 279 -11.30 -3.83 -22.21
N GLY A 280 -11.33 -4.10 -23.51
CA GLY A 280 -10.91 -3.16 -24.54
C GLY A 280 -11.99 -2.12 -24.86
N VAL A 281 -11.56 -0.87 -25.02
CA VAL A 281 -12.37 0.24 -25.52
C VAL A 281 -11.62 1.00 -26.59
N ARG A 282 -12.34 1.45 -27.62
CA ARG A 282 -11.83 2.32 -28.68
C ARG A 282 -12.12 3.77 -28.34
N VAL A 283 -11.12 4.62 -28.45
CA VAL A 283 -11.23 6.06 -28.30
C VAL A 283 -10.93 6.70 -29.64
N ASN A 284 -11.89 7.43 -30.20
CA ASN A 284 -11.69 8.30 -31.34
C ASN A 284 -11.70 9.75 -30.86
N LEU A 285 -10.67 10.49 -31.20
CA LEU A 285 -10.56 11.92 -30.93
C LEU A 285 -10.45 12.67 -32.25
N ALA A 286 -11.34 13.62 -32.47
CA ALA A 286 -11.33 14.50 -33.63
C ALA A 286 -11.95 15.85 -33.27
N ASP A 287 -11.30 16.94 -33.67
CA ASP A 287 -11.74 18.31 -33.39
C ASP A 287 -12.02 18.54 -31.89
N THR A 288 -13.28 18.72 -31.50
CA THR A 288 -13.71 18.93 -30.10
C THR A 288 -14.54 17.78 -29.55
N GLU A 289 -14.55 16.62 -30.22
CA GLU A 289 -15.36 15.46 -29.83
C GLU A 289 -14.44 14.27 -29.48
N MET A 290 -14.74 13.63 -28.35
CA MET A 290 -14.23 12.32 -28.00
C MET A 290 -15.36 11.30 -28.08
N ARG A 291 -15.15 10.23 -28.85
CA ARG A 291 -16.06 9.09 -28.95
C ARG A 291 -15.42 7.84 -28.36
N ILE A 292 -16.07 7.26 -27.35
CA ILE A 292 -15.64 6.01 -26.71
C ILE A 292 -16.59 4.91 -27.16
N THR A 293 -16.08 3.86 -27.78
CA THR A 293 -16.87 2.68 -28.14
C THR A 293 -16.35 1.41 -27.50
N ALA A 294 -17.26 0.51 -27.16
CA ALA A 294 -16.96 -0.80 -26.60
C ALA A 294 -17.90 -1.83 -27.19
N ASN A 295 -17.41 -3.04 -27.42
CA ASN A 295 -18.21 -4.16 -27.86
C ASN A 295 -17.80 -5.47 -27.19
N ASN A 296 -18.72 -6.42 -27.14
CA ASN A 296 -18.50 -7.75 -26.56
C ASN A 296 -18.83 -8.89 -27.55
N PRO A 297 -18.48 -10.15 -27.23
CA PRO A 297 -18.80 -11.32 -28.08
C PRO A 297 -20.29 -11.51 -28.35
N GLU A 298 -21.16 -10.99 -27.49
CA GLU A 298 -22.62 -11.02 -27.58
C GLU A 298 -23.18 -10.00 -28.59
N GLN A 299 -22.31 -9.25 -29.28
CA GLN A 299 -22.66 -8.21 -30.26
C GLN A 299 -23.42 -7.04 -29.64
N GLU A 300 -23.23 -6.80 -28.34
CA GLU A 300 -23.70 -5.59 -27.67
C GLU A 300 -22.65 -4.49 -27.87
N GLU A 301 -23.11 -3.24 -27.94
CA GLU A 301 -22.28 -2.08 -28.19
C GLU A 301 -22.65 -0.95 -27.24
N ALA A 302 -21.63 -0.29 -26.70
CA ALA A 302 -21.75 0.98 -26.01
C ALA A 302 -21.06 2.08 -26.83
N GLU A 303 -21.70 3.23 -26.90
CA GLU A 303 -21.14 4.44 -27.50
C GLU A 303 -21.36 5.62 -26.55
N GLU A 304 -20.29 6.33 -26.23
CA GLU A 304 -20.30 7.56 -25.44
C GLU A 304 -19.65 8.68 -26.24
N MET A 305 -20.24 9.87 -26.21
CA MET A 305 -19.70 11.07 -26.84
C MET A 305 -19.52 12.15 -25.78
N LEU A 306 -18.38 12.83 -25.82
CA LEU A 306 -17.98 13.87 -24.89
C LEU A 306 -17.47 15.09 -25.66
N ASP A 307 -17.89 16.27 -25.23
CA ASP A 307 -17.27 17.52 -25.66
C ASP A 307 -15.94 17.69 -24.91
N VAL A 308 -14.85 17.87 -25.65
CA VAL A 308 -13.50 17.90 -25.08
C VAL A 308 -12.64 19.02 -25.69
N SER A 309 -11.61 19.44 -24.94
CA SER A 309 -10.56 20.29 -25.46
C SER A 309 -9.44 19.42 -26.01
N PHE A 310 -9.38 19.21 -27.32
CA PHE A 310 -8.36 18.39 -27.97
C PHE A 310 -7.51 19.21 -28.94
N GLU A 311 -6.20 19.13 -28.76
CA GLU A 311 -5.21 19.74 -29.63
C GLU A 311 -4.39 18.63 -30.30
N GLY A 312 -4.50 18.50 -31.63
CA GLY A 312 -3.72 17.56 -32.40
C GLY A 312 -4.47 17.00 -33.61
N GLU A 313 -3.79 16.15 -34.39
CA GLU A 313 -4.43 15.42 -35.49
C GLU A 313 -5.40 14.34 -34.95
N PRO A 314 -6.48 14.01 -35.69
CA PRO A 314 -7.39 12.95 -35.31
C PRO A 314 -6.67 11.63 -35.04
N ILE A 315 -7.12 10.90 -34.01
CA ILE A 315 -6.51 9.65 -33.58
C ILE A 315 -7.57 8.65 -33.15
N GLU A 316 -7.38 7.39 -33.56
CA GLU A 316 -8.07 6.23 -33.01
C GLU A 316 -7.06 5.43 -32.18
N ILE A 317 -7.36 5.20 -30.90
CA ILE A 317 -6.50 4.45 -29.98
C ILE A 317 -7.32 3.50 -29.11
N GLY A 318 -6.77 2.31 -28.88
CA GLY A 318 -7.37 1.31 -28.00
C GLY A 318 -6.78 1.33 -26.60
N PHE A 319 -7.62 1.27 -25.58
CA PHE A 319 -7.19 1.12 -24.18
C PHE A 319 -7.86 -0.07 -23.51
N ASN A 320 -7.18 -0.62 -22.50
CA ASN A 320 -7.87 -1.41 -21.48
C ASN A 320 -8.58 -0.42 -20.53
N VAL A 321 -9.91 -0.46 -20.51
CA VAL A 321 -10.73 0.49 -19.75
C VAL A 321 -10.52 0.40 -18.26
N SER A 322 -10.20 -0.79 -17.72
CA SER A 322 -9.88 -0.94 -16.29
C SER A 322 -8.62 -0.17 -15.93
N TYR A 323 -7.64 -0.08 -16.83
CA TYR A 323 -6.41 0.67 -16.57
C TYR A 323 -6.65 2.18 -16.53
N VAL A 324 -7.44 2.68 -17.48
CA VAL A 324 -7.83 4.10 -17.51
C VAL A 324 -8.66 4.45 -16.26
N LEU A 325 -9.65 3.63 -15.91
CA LEU A 325 -10.50 3.85 -14.74
C LEU A 325 -9.71 3.85 -13.43
N ASP A 326 -8.73 2.96 -13.25
CA ASP A 326 -7.90 2.96 -12.04
C ASP A 326 -7.10 4.27 -11.90
N VAL A 327 -6.61 4.83 -13.00
CA VAL A 327 -5.95 6.14 -13.03
C VAL A 327 -6.95 7.26 -12.67
N LEU A 328 -8.12 7.30 -13.33
CA LEU A 328 -9.14 8.34 -13.09
C LEU A 328 -9.78 8.26 -11.68
N ASN A 329 -9.84 7.08 -11.07
CA ASN A 329 -10.26 6.90 -9.68
C ASN A 329 -9.22 7.44 -8.69
N THR A 330 -7.95 7.47 -9.10
CA THR A 330 -6.84 7.97 -8.29
C THR A 330 -6.66 9.48 -8.45
N LEU A 331 -6.84 9.99 -9.67
CA LEU A 331 -6.82 11.42 -10.00
C LEU A 331 -8.06 12.13 -9.44
N ARG A 332 -7.99 12.51 -8.16
CA ARG A 332 -8.99 13.39 -7.52
C ARG A 332 -8.76 14.84 -7.97
N CYS A 333 -9.14 15.16 -9.20
CA CYS A 333 -8.93 16.46 -9.83
C CYS A 333 -10.18 16.91 -10.59
N GLU A 334 -10.27 18.21 -10.88
CA GLU A 334 -11.35 18.74 -11.73
C GLU A 334 -11.09 18.45 -13.21
N THR A 335 -9.86 18.68 -13.67
CA THR A 335 -9.45 18.52 -15.07
C THR A 335 -8.31 17.52 -15.19
N VAL A 336 -8.47 16.53 -16.06
CA VAL A 336 -7.45 15.56 -16.42
C VAL A 336 -6.82 15.94 -17.77
N ARG A 337 -5.50 15.81 -17.88
CA ARG A 337 -4.76 15.93 -19.13
C ARG A 337 -4.33 14.54 -19.61
N ILE A 338 -4.58 14.25 -20.88
CA ILE A 338 -4.09 13.05 -21.56
C ILE A 338 -3.23 13.47 -22.74
N SER A 339 -1.94 13.13 -22.68
CA SER A 339 -0.98 13.41 -23.73
C SER A 339 -0.61 12.13 -24.50
N MET A 340 -0.65 12.22 -25.83
CA MET A 340 -0.48 11.09 -26.76
C MET A 340 0.40 11.47 -27.95
N SER A 341 0.84 10.46 -28.70
CA SER A 341 1.62 10.64 -29.94
C SER A 341 0.96 9.93 -31.11
N ASP A 342 1.00 8.60 -31.13
CA ASP A 342 0.35 7.74 -32.12
C ASP A 342 -0.41 6.59 -31.45
N ALA A 343 -1.20 5.85 -32.23
CA ALA A 343 -2.09 4.78 -31.74
C ALA A 343 -1.38 3.57 -31.09
N ASN A 344 -0.06 3.44 -31.29
CA ASN A 344 0.77 2.37 -30.70
C ASN A 344 1.66 2.88 -29.56
N ALA A 345 1.75 4.19 -29.36
CA ALA A 345 2.49 4.81 -28.28
C ALA A 345 1.66 4.86 -26.99
N SER A 346 2.34 4.79 -25.85
CA SER A 346 1.71 4.93 -24.54
C SER A 346 1.11 6.33 -24.35
N ALA A 347 -0.03 6.40 -23.68
CA ALA A 347 -0.60 7.66 -23.25
C ALA A 347 -0.08 8.04 -21.86
N LEU A 348 0.22 9.33 -21.68
CA LEU A 348 0.49 9.94 -20.38
C LEU A 348 -0.81 10.57 -19.88
N ILE A 349 -1.22 10.23 -18.66
CA ILE A 349 -2.42 10.76 -18.00
C ILE A 349 -1.96 11.44 -16.71
N GLU A 350 -2.41 12.66 -16.47
CA GLU A 350 -2.01 13.47 -15.31
C GLU A 350 -3.11 14.45 -14.90
N ASN A 351 -2.98 15.01 -13.69
CA ASN A 351 -3.82 16.13 -13.27
C ASN A 351 -3.34 17.39 -14.02
N ALA A 352 -4.24 18.10 -14.70
CA ALA A 352 -3.86 19.27 -15.49
C ALA A 352 -3.22 20.40 -14.64
N ALA A 353 -3.52 20.43 -13.33
CA ALA A 353 -3.07 21.44 -12.38
C ALA A 353 -1.99 20.97 -11.40
N ASP A 354 -1.57 19.70 -11.43
CA ASP A 354 -0.64 19.12 -10.46
C ASP A 354 0.23 18.04 -11.12
N ASP A 355 1.55 18.25 -11.10
CA ASP A 355 2.57 17.38 -11.69
C ASP A 355 3.16 16.37 -10.68
N SER A 356 2.62 16.31 -9.47
CA SER A 356 3.11 15.40 -8.42
C SER A 356 2.89 13.93 -8.73
N ALA A 357 2.03 13.59 -9.69
CA ALA A 357 1.83 12.22 -10.14
C ALA A 357 1.54 12.11 -11.64
N MET A 358 2.11 11.08 -12.24
CA MET A 358 2.06 10.80 -13.67
C MET A 358 1.74 9.32 -13.90
N TYR A 359 0.89 9.06 -14.89
CA TYR A 359 0.42 7.71 -15.19
C TYR A 359 0.62 7.38 -16.66
N VAL A 360 1.22 6.23 -16.94
CA VAL A 360 1.41 5.74 -18.31
C VAL A 360 0.52 4.53 -18.54
N VAL A 361 -0.24 4.54 -19.63
CA VAL A 361 -1.08 3.40 -20.05
C VAL A 361 -0.67 2.97 -21.45
N MET A 362 -0.31 1.69 -21.60
CA MET A 362 0.00 1.11 -22.91
C MET A 362 -1.30 0.92 -23.73
N PRO A 363 -1.29 1.23 -25.03
CA PRO A 363 -2.43 0.94 -25.88
C PRO A 363 -2.58 -0.56 -26.10
N ILE A 364 -3.80 -0.97 -26.42
CA ILE A 364 -4.11 -2.32 -26.91
C ILE A 364 -4.45 -2.26 -28.40
N ARG A 365 -4.16 -3.34 -29.11
CA ARG A 365 -4.67 -3.53 -30.47
C ARG A 365 -6.12 -4.02 -30.36
N LEU A 366 -7.03 -3.26 -30.93
CA LEU A 366 -8.48 -3.52 -30.95
C LEU A 366 -8.86 -4.58 -31.98
#